data_AF-A0A918VF49-F1
#
_entry.id   AF-A0A918VF49-F1
#
_cell.length_a   1.000
_cell.length_b   1.000
_cell.length_c   1.000
_cell.angle_alpha   90.00
_cell.angle_beta   90.00
_cell.angle_gamma   90.00
#
_symmetry.space_group_name_H-M   'P 1'
#
loop_
_entity.id
_entity.type
_entity.pdbx_description
1 polymer ?
#
loop_
_entity_poly.entity_id
_entity_poly.type
_entity_poly.pdbx_seq_one_letter_code
_entity_poly.pdbx_strand_id
1 'polypeptide(L)'
;MSPEVMQALAPAASIFAVVGVVGWVVTTWLRVKHGYPLESSWGKAIYPKTSSEELERIKLLSQENAQLRAELGSIKDRLGNVERIVTDSGYSLTHQIEALRELPRN
;
A
#
# COMPACT_ATOMS: atom_id res chain seq x y z
N MET A 1 32.62 50.80 10.44
CA MET A 1 31.33 51.43 10.14
C MET A 1 31.00 52.37 11.30
N SER A 2 30.77 53.66 11.06
CA SER A 2 30.46 54.60 12.14
C SER A 2 29.12 54.23 12.80
N PRO A 3 28.93 54.51 14.10
CA PRO A 3 27.70 54.19 14.83
C PRO A 3 26.44 54.80 14.18
N GLU A 4 26.58 55.94 13.51
CA GLU A 4 25.50 56.61 12.77
C GLU A 4 25.00 55.80 11.56
N VAL A 5 25.93 55.20 10.79
CA VAL A 5 25.58 54.36 9.63
C VAL A 5 24.85 53.08 10.09
N MET A 6 25.23 52.53 11.24
CA MET A 6 24.57 51.36 11.81
C MET A 6 23.14 51.67 12.29
N GLN A 7 22.92 52.84 12.90
CA GLN A 7 21.58 53.28 13.32
C GLN A 7 20.67 53.59 12.12
N ALA A 8 21.21 54.14 11.04
CA ALA A 8 20.45 54.41 9.82
C ALA A 8 20.05 53.13 9.06
N LEU A 9 20.86 52.06 9.11
CA LEU A 9 20.62 50.80 8.42
C LEU A 9 19.83 49.77 9.24
N ALA A 10 19.80 49.90 10.56
CA ALA A 10 19.12 48.96 11.46
C ALA A 10 17.61 48.76 11.14
N PRO A 11 16.81 49.79 10.82
CA PRO A 11 15.40 49.63 10.46
C PRO A 11 15.22 48.90 9.13
N ALA A 12 16.08 49.17 8.14
CA ALA A 12 16.01 48.47 6.86
C ALA A 12 16.35 46.99 7.04
N ALA A 13 17.40 46.68 7.80
CA ALA A 13 17.82 45.31 8.09
C ALA A 13 16.73 44.51 8.82
N SER A 14 16.01 45.12 9.76
CA SER A 14 14.92 44.44 10.48
C SER A 14 13.73 44.12 9.56
N ILE A 15 13.36 45.04 8.65
CA ILE A 15 12.32 44.80 7.65
C ILE A 15 12.71 43.63 6.74
N PHE A 16 13.95 43.61 6.23
CA PHE A 16 14.42 42.50 5.40
C PHE A 16 14.42 41.15 6.14
N ALA A 17 14.79 41.14 7.42
CA ALA A 17 14.75 39.94 8.25
C ALA A 17 13.31 39.41 8.39
N VAL A 18 12.35 40.29 8.68
CA VAL A 18 10.94 39.91 8.84
C VAL A 18 10.37 39.39 7.52
N VAL A 19 10.60 40.09 6.41
CA VAL A 19 10.14 39.66 5.08
C VAL A 19 10.75 38.31 4.68
N GLY A 20 12.03 38.09 4.99
CA GLY A 20 12.70 36.81 4.74
C GLY A 20 12.06 35.64 5.51
N VAL A 21 11.78 35.85 6.81
CA VAL A 21 11.12 34.82 7.64
C VAL A 21 9.70 34.55 7.14
N VAL A 22 8.91 35.59 6.86
CA VAL A 22 7.54 35.44 6.34
C VAL A 22 7.55 34.72 4.99
N GLY A 23 8.46 35.09 4.08
CA GLY A 23 8.62 34.41 2.80
C GLY A 23 8.95 32.92 2.95
N TRP A 24 9.86 32.57 3.87
CA TRP A 24 10.20 31.18 4.14
C TRP A 24 9.01 30.38 4.71
N VAL A 25 8.27 30.94 5.65
CA VAL A 25 7.06 30.31 6.23
C VAL A 25 5.99 30.11 5.15
N VAL A 26 5.73 31.12 4.32
CA VAL A 26 4.73 31.05 3.25
C VAL A 26 5.10 29.99 2.21
N THR A 27 6.36 29.92 1.78
CA THR A 27 6.79 28.90 0.80
C THR A 27 6.76 27.49 1.39
N THR A 28 7.03 27.33 2.68
CA THR A 28 6.94 26.05 3.38
C THR A 28 5.48 25.64 3.54
N TRP A 29 4.59 26.57 3.92
CA TRP A 29 3.15 26.33 4.01
C TRP A 29 2.54 25.95 2.67
N LEU A 30 2.93 26.63 1.58
CA LEU A 30 2.53 26.28 0.22
C LEU A 30 3.01 24.88 -0.17
N ARG A 31 4.27 24.53 0.13
CA ARG A 31 4.82 23.19 -0.16
C ARG A 31 4.06 22.08 0.59
N VAL A 32 3.75 22.31 1.87
CA VAL A 32 2.94 21.39 2.70
C VAL A 32 1.55 21.23 2.09
N LYS A 33 0.87 22.33 1.76
CA LYS A 33 -0.51 22.30 1.24
C LYS A 33 -0.62 21.61 -0.12
N HIS A 34 0.40 21.72 -0.97
CA HIS A 34 0.42 21.12 -2.31
C HIS A 34 1.12 19.75 -2.34
N GLY A 35 1.48 19.18 -1.20
CA GLY A 35 2.05 17.83 -1.11
C GLY A 35 3.46 17.70 -1.70
N TYR A 36 4.20 18.80 -1.83
CA TYR A 36 5.61 18.72 -2.22
C TYR A 36 6.41 18.06 -1.10
N PRO A 37 7.40 17.21 -1.46
CA PRO A 37 8.23 16.55 -0.47
C PRO A 37 8.96 17.61 0.37
N LEU A 38 8.77 17.56 1.68
CA LEU A 38 9.62 18.31 2.60
C LEU A 38 10.94 17.56 2.67
N GLU A 39 12.01 18.17 2.17
CA GLU A 39 13.35 17.63 2.35
C GLU A 39 13.67 17.64 3.85
N SER A 40 13.83 16.45 4.43
CA SER A 40 14.60 16.33 5.66
C SER A 40 16.06 16.63 5.32
N SER A 41 16.81 17.25 6.24
CA SER A 41 18.24 17.55 6.12
C SER A 41 19.16 16.34 5.88
N TRP A 42 18.59 15.16 5.62
CA TRP A 42 19.27 13.92 5.26
C TRP A 42 18.52 13.13 4.15
N GLY A 43 18.03 13.84 3.13
CA GLY A 43 17.68 13.25 1.82
C GLY A 43 16.47 12.31 1.75
N LYS A 44 15.73 12.09 2.84
CA LYS A 44 14.45 11.38 2.79
C LYS A 44 13.30 12.38 2.74
N ALA A 45 12.58 12.38 1.62
CA ALA A 45 11.32 13.09 1.47
C ALA A 45 10.33 12.62 2.55
N ILE A 46 9.97 13.51 3.47
CA ILE A 46 8.86 13.28 4.39
C ILE A 46 7.60 13.74 3.66
N TYR A 47 6.83 12.79 3.14
CA TYR A 47 5.49 13.08 2.64
C TYR A 47 4.59 13.38 3.84
N PRO A 48 3.95 14.57 3.92
CA PRO A 48 2.97 14.84 4.96
C PRO A 48 1.79 13.89 4.75
N LYS A 49 1.71 12.83 5.55
CA LYS A 49 0.63 11.84 5.54
C LYS A 49 -0.68 12.52 5.95
N THR A 50 -1.38 13.08 4.97
CA THR A 50 -2.64 13.83 5.18
C THR A 50 -3.69 13.47 4.13
N SER A 51 -3.70 12.20 3.69
CA SER A 51 -4.73 11.64 2.81
C SER A 51 -5.53 10.61 3.62
N SER A 52 -6.50 11.07 4.42
CA SER A 52 -7.52 10.19 5.02
C SER A 52 -8.14 9.27 3.97
N GLU A 53 -8.27 9.79 2.74
CA GLU A 53 -8.73 9.05 1.57
C GLU A 53 -7.79 7.92 1.13
N GLU A 54 -6.46 8.07 1.17
CA GLU A 54 -5.56 6.95 0.86
C GLU A 54 -5.61 5.89 1.95
N LEU A 55 -5.74 6.28 3.22
CA LEU A 55 -5.90 5.32 4.31
C LEU A 55 -7.22 4.54 4.18
N GLU A 56 -8.30 5.20 3.76
CA GLU A 56 -9.58 4.57 3.44
C GLU A 56 -9.46 3.63 2.25
N ARG A 57 -8.82 4.05 1.15
CA ARG A 57 -8.56 3.19 -0.01
C ARG A 57 -7.71 1.97 0.35
N ILE A 58 -6.66 2.14 1.14
CA ILE A 58 -5.81 1.03 1.62
C ILE A 58 -6.65 0.07 2.48
N LYS A 59 -7.55 0.59 3.32
CA LYS A 59 -8.46 -0.24 4.12
C LYS A 59 -9.42 -1.03 3.23
N LEU A 60 -10.01 -0.40 2.22
CA LEU A 60 -10.91 -1.05 1.25
C LEU A 60 -10.16 -2.14 0.45
N LEU A 61 -8.97 -1.82 -0.07
CA LEU A 61 -8.13 -2.79 -0.79
C LEU A 61 -7.68 -3.96 0.10
N SER A 62 -7.41 -3.71 1.38
CA SER A 62 -7.08 -4.77 2.34
C SER A 62 -8.27 -5.71 2.58
N GLN A 63 -9.48 -5.16 2.67
CA GLN A 63 -10.72 -5.94 2.78
C GLN A 63 -10.98 -6.79 1.52
N GLU A 64 -10.82 -6.20 0.34
CA GLU A 64 -10.96 -6.91 -0.94
C GLU A 64 -9.94 -8.05 -1.06
N ASN A 65 -8.68 -7.82 -0.68
CA ASN A 65 -7.67 -8.87 -0.64
C ASN A 65 -8.00 -10.00 0.34
N ALA A 66 -8.59 -9.69 1.50
CA ALA A 66 -9.04 -10.70 2.45
C ALA A 66 -10.19 -11.55 1.88
N GLN A 67 -11.14 -10.92 1.19
CA GLN A 67 -12.24 -11.62 0.52
C GLN A 67 -11.72 -12.52 -0.62
N LEU A 68 -10.87 -12.00 -1.50
CA LEU A 68 -10.29 -12.78 -2.60
C LEU A 68 -9.51 -14.01 -2.09
N ARG A 69 -8.79 -13.87 -0.98
CA ARG A 69 -8.09 -15.00 -0.34
C ARG A 69 -9.06 -16.04 0.20
N ALA A 70 -10.18 -15.63 0.77
CA ALA A 70 -11.22 -16.55 1.23
C ALA A 70 -11.88 -17.28 0.05
N GLU A 71 -12.22 -16.57 -1.03
CA GLU A 71 -12.77 -17.16 -2.25
C GLU A 71 -11.79 -18.15 -2.88
N LEU A 72 -10.51 -17.80 -3.01
CA LEU A 72 -9.46 -18.71 -3.47
C LEU A 72 -9.31 -19.95 -2.58
N GLY A 73 -9.42 -19.79 -1.26
CA GLY A 73 -9.45 -20.92 -0.33
C GLY A 73 -10.60 -21.88 -0.62
N SER A 74 -11.81 -21.35 -0.79
CA SER A 74 -12.99 -22.16 -1.10
C SER A 74 -12.87 -22.92 -2.44
N ILE A 75 -12.26 -22.29 -3.45
CA ILE A 75 -12.00 -22.92 -4.75
C ILE A 75 -10.98 -24.04 -4.59
N LYS A 76 -9.91 -23.81 -3.83
CA LYS A 76 -8.89 -24.82 -3.55
C LYS A 76 -9.49 -26.07 -2.87
N ASP A 77 -10.36 -25.88 -1.88
CA ASP A 77 -11.03 -26.99 -1.19
C ASP A 77 -11.91 -27.81 -2.15
N ARG A 78 -12.64 -27.12 -3.04
CA ARG A 78 -13.45 -27.77 -4.08
C ARG A 78 -12.58 -28.53 -5.09
N LEU A 79 -11.45 -27.96 -5.49
CA LEU A 79 -10.51 -28.63 -6.38
C LEU A 79 -9.94 -29.90 -5.74
N GLY A 80 -9.59 -29.86 -4.45
CA GLY A 80 -9.15 -31.06 -3.72
C GLY A 80 -10.24 -32.13 -3.63
N ASN A 81 -11.51 -31.73 -3.43
CA ASN A 81 -12.63 -32.67 -3.48
C ASN A 81 -12.80 -33.31 -4.87
N VAL A 82 -12.65 -32.53 -5.95
CA VAL A 82 -12.71 -33.03 -7.32
C VAL A 82 -11.55 -33.99 -7.59
N GLU A 83 -10.32 -33.64 -7.19
CA GLU A 83 -9.14 -34.49 -7.30
C GLU A 83 -9.36 -35.84 -6.61
N ARG A 84 -9.91 -35.82 -5.39
CA ARG A 84 -10.25 -37.03 -4.64
C ARG A 84 -11.29 -37.88 -5.37
N ILE A 85 -12.38 -37.28 -5.87
CA ILE A 85 -13.41 -38.00 -6.63
C ILE A 85 -12.80 -38.68 -7.85
N VAL A 86 -12.05 -37.95 -8.66
CA VAL A 86 -11.46 -38.47 -9.90
C VAL A 86 -10.45 -39.57 -9.61
N THR A 87 -9.64 -39.42 -8.56
CA THR A 87 -8.63 -40.41 -8.18
C THR A 87 -9.28 -41.67 -7.59
N ASP A 88 -10.16 -41.54 -6.60
CA ASP A 88 -10.80 -42.68 -5.92
C ASP A 88 -11.69 -43.48 -6.89
N SER A 89 -12.41 -42.81 -7.80
CA SER A 89 -13.27 -43.49 -8.78
C SER A 89 -12.50 -44.21 -9.88
N GLY A 90 -11.33 -43.73 -10.28
CA GLY A 90 -10.45 -44.42 -11.25
C GLY A 90 -9.93 -45.76 -10.72
N TYR A 91 -9.50 -45.81 -9.45
CA TYR A 91 -9.04 -47.04 -8.82
C TYR A 91 -10.19 -48.03 -8.55
N SER A 92 -11.35 -47.55 -8.09
CA SER A 92 -12.48 -48.43 -7.81
C SER A 92 -13.05 -49.07 -9.08
N LEU A 93 -13.10 -48.34 -10.20
CA LEU A 93 -13.56 -48.88 -11.48
C LEU A 93 -12.61 -49.95 -12.00
N THR A 94 -11.30 -49.71 -11.92
CA THR A 94 -10.28 -50.68 -12.37
C THR A 94 -10.38 -51.99 -11.57
N HIS A 95 -10.54 -51.90 -10.25
CA HIS A 95 -10.76 -53.07 -9.40
C HIS A 95 -12.06 -53.81 -9.72
N GLN A 96 -13.16 -53.08 -9.98
CA GLN A 96 -14.43 -53.69 -10.38
C GLN A 96 -14.33 -54.41 -11.73
N ILE A 97 -13.60 -53.85 -12.70
CA ILE A 97 -13.37 -54.48 -13.99
C ILE A 97 -12.56 -55.78 -13.83
N GLU A 98 -11.51 -55.78 -13.01
CA GLU A 98 -10.71 -56.98 -12.79
C GLU A 98 -11.51 -58.09 -12.09
N ALA A 99 -12.29 -57.72 -11.07
CA ALA A 99 -13.19 -58.66 -10.38
C ALA A 99 -14.22 -59.30 -11.35
N LEU A 100 -14.71 -58.55 -12.34
CA LEU A 100 -15.60 -59.09 -13.38
C LEU A 100 -14.87 -60.00 -14.39
N ARG A 101 -13.57 -59.82 -14.61
CA ARG A 101 -12.75 -60.70 -15.48
C ARG A 101 -12.46 -62.06 -14.84
N GLU A 102 -12.30 -62.10 -13.52
CA GLU A 102 -12.03 -63.33 -12.77
C GLU A 102 -13.26 -64.21 -12.57
N LEU A 103 -14.48 -63.69 -12.83
CA LEU A 103 -15.69 -64.49 -12.76
C LEU A 103 -15.71 -65.59 -13.84
N PRO A 104 -16.11 -66.84 -13.49
CA PRO A 104 -16.24 -67.91 -14.46
C PRO A 104 -17.24 -67.52 -15.54
N ARG A 105 -16.83 -67.61 -16.81
CA ARG A 105 -17.76 -67.46 -17.95
C ARG A 105 -18.60 -68.74 -18.03
N ASN A 106 -19.87 -68.62 -17.68
CA ASN A 106 -20.88 -69.64 -17.94
C ASN A 106 -21.25 -69.67 -19.43
#